data_AF-A0A093ZR86-F1
#
_entry.id   AF-A0A093ZR86-F1
#
_cell.length_a   1.000
_cell.length_b   1.000
_cell.length_c   1.000
_cell.angle_alpha   90.00
_cell.angle_beta   90.00
_cell.angle_gamma   90.00
#
_symmetry.space_group_name_H-M   'P 1'
#
loop_
_entity.id
_entity.type
_entity.pdbx_description
1 polymer ?
#
loop_
_entity_poly.entity_id
_entity_poly.type
_entity_poly.pdbx_seq_one_letter_code
_entity_poly.pdbx_strand_id
1 'polypeptide(L)'
;MIDKASPRPDQQAFEKMIAGLYLGEIFRVVLVDLHNNKGVRIFANQDIAKLCKAYTLDSSILSAIEEDPFEDLSKTAYLFKTKLQISPSPPELKLIRRLAELIGTRAARLSACGIAAICKKKGYKTCHVGADGSVLSKYPQFKDRGAVALREILGWGEKKRGERDPIEILASEDGSGVGAALIAALTLKRVKEGNMAGIQHPECYS
;
A
#
# COMPACT_ATOMS: atom_id res chain seq x y z
N MET A 1 -3.19 16.75 -7.84
CA MET A 1 -3.72 17.54 -6.71
C MET A 1 -3.46 16.93 -5.33
N ILE A 2 -2.86 15.74 -5.20
CA ILE A 2 -2.41 15.19 -3.90
C ILE A 2 -1.04 15.73 -3.51
N ASP A 3 -0.10 15.72 -4.46
CA ASP A 3 1.27 16.21 -4.22
C ASP A 3 1.30 17.70 -3.83
N LYS A 4 0.67 18.55 -4.65
CA LYS A 4 0.55 20.01 -4.42
C LYS A 4 -0.13 20.37 -3.10
N ALA A 5 -1.03 19.52 -2.59
CA ALA A 5 -1.77 19.74 -1.35
C ALA A 5 -1.11 19.08 -0.14
N SER A 6 0.02 18.38 -0.33
CA SER A 6 0.76 17.73 0.76
C SER A 6 1.64 18.74 1.52
N PRO A 7 2.04 18.45 2.77
CA PRO A 7 2.93 19.32 3.53
C PRO A 7 4.31 19.55 2.87
N ARG A 8 4.70 18.66 1.96
CA ARG A 8 5.98 18.70 1.24
C ARG A 8 5.72 18.41 -0.24
N PRO A 9 5.27 19.40 -1.03
CA PRO A 9 5.13 19.26 -2.48
C PRO A 9 6.44 18.82 -3.12
N ASP A 10 6.35 18.09 -4.24
CA ASP A 10 7.48 17.57 -5.02
C ASP A 10 8.43 16.61 -4.28
N GLN A 11 8.12 16.23 -3.03
CA GLN A 11 8.86 15.24 -2.24
C GLN A 11 8.08 13.93 -2.11
N GLN A 12 8.78 12.84 -1.77
CA GLN A 12 8.14 11.54 -1.48
C GLN A 12 7.24 11.02 -2.62
N ALA A 13 7.56 11.34 -3.88
CA ALA A 13 6.71 11.00 -5.03
C ALA A 13 6.37 9.50 -5.08
N PHE A 14 7.35 8.63 -4.82
CA PHE A 14 7.11 7.17 -4.78
C PHE A 14 6.17 6.76 -3.64
N GLU A 15 6.39 7.28 -2.42
CA GLU A 15 5.55 7.00 -1.26
C GLU A 15 4.11 7.48 -1.47
N LYS A 16 3.92 8.68 -2.03
CA LYS A 16 2.61 9.23 -2.40
C LYS A 16 1.86 8.34 -3.39
N MET A 17 2.57 7.54 -4.16
CA MET A 17 1.97 6.57 -5.08
C MET A 17 1.60 5.24 -4.44
N ILE A 18 2.19 4.82 -3.33
CA ILE A 18 2.04 3.45 -2.82
C ILE A 18 1.55 3.35 -1.37
N ALA A 19 1.76 4.37 -0.54
CA ALA A 19 1.49 4.28 0.88
C ALA A 19 -0.01 4.37 1.19
N GLY A 20 -0.44 3.61 2.19
CA GLY A 20 -1.86 3.50 2.59
C GLY A 20 -2.52 4.82 2.96
N LEU A 21 -1.74 5.81 3.41
CA LEU A 21 -2.20 7.17 3.67
C LEU A 21 -2.83 7.82 2.43
N TYR A 22 -2.26 7.57 1.25
CA TYR A 22 -2.66 8.26 0.02
C TYR A 22 -3.64 7.46 -0.83
N LEU A 23 -3.78 6.14 -0.62
CA LEU A 23 -4.69 5.31 -1.43
C LEU A 23 -6.15 5.76 -1.31
N GLY A 24 -6.59 6.04 -0.07
CA GLY A 24 -7.93 6.60 0.20
C GLY A 24 -8.14 7.98 -0.44
N GLU A 25 -7.11 8.83 -0.41
CA GLU A 25 -7.18 10.16 -1.00
C GLU A 25 -7.20 10.11 -2.53
N ILE A 26 -6.44 9.22 -3.17
CA ILE A 26 -6.51 8.97 -4.62
C ILE A 26 -7.94 8.57 -4.99
N PHE A 27 -8.50 7.61 -4.25
CA PHE A 27 -9.86 7.12 -4.47
C PHE A 27 -10.89 8.26 -4.35
N ARG A 28 -10.80 9.07 -3.29
CA ARG A 28 -11.66 10.23 -3.05
C ARG A 28 -11.58 11.25 -4.18
N VAL A 29 -10.37 11.64 -4.59
CA VAL A 29 -10.16 12.64 -5.64
C VAL A 29 -10.78 12.18 -6.95
N VAL A 30 -10.64 10.91 -7.31
CA VAL A 30 -11.26 10.36 -8.52
C VAL A 30 -12.79 10.39 -8.43
N LEU A 31 -13.39 10.02 -7.29
CA LEU A 31 -14.84 10.09 -7.14
C LEU A 31 -15.39 11.52 -7.22
N VAL A 32 -14.69 12.49 -6.62
CA VAL A 32 -15.06 13.92 -6.72
C VAL A 32 -14.96 14.41 -8.16
N ASP A 33 -13.91 14.01 -8.88
CA ASP A 33 -13.74 14.35 -10.29
C ASP A 33 -14.86 13.76 -11.15
N LEU A 34 -15.20 12.48 -10.96
CA LEU A 34 -16.29 11.80 -11.66
C LEU A 34 -17.68 12.41 -11.37
N HIS A 35 -17.91 12.90 -10.14
CA HIS A 35 -19.15 13.60 -9.80
C HIS A 35 -19.25 14.95 -10.53
N ASN A 36 -18.16 15.71 -10.56
CA ASN A 36 -18.10 17.02 -11.20
C ASN A 36 -18.05 16.96 -12.73
N ASN A 37 -17.68 15.81 -13.31
CA ASN A 37 -17.61 15.61 -14.74
C ASN A 37 -19.02 15.53 -15.35
N LYS A 38 -19.34 16.49 -16.23
CA LYS A 38 -20.66 16.61 -16.88
C LYS A 38 -21.08 15.39 -17.71
N GLY A 39 -20.12 14.60 -18.21
CA GLY A 39 -20.40 13.43 -19.05
C GLY A 39 -20.71 12.14 -18.27
N VAL A 40 -20.26 12.04 -17.01
CA VAL A 40 -20.46 10.84 -16.17
C VAL A 40 -21.44 11.13 -15.04
N ARG A 41 -21.20 12.19 -14.27
CA ARG A 41 -22.04 12.72 -13.19
C ARG A 41 -22.54 11.63 -12.22
N ILE A 42 -21.62 10.88 -11.61
CA ILE A 42 -21.97 9.94 -10.53
C ILE A 42 -22.54 10.67 -9.32
N PHE A 43 -23.32 9.98 -8.49
CA PHE A 43 -24.02 10.52 -7.31
C PHE A 43 -24.91 11.72 -7.66
N ALA A 44 -25.58 11.67 -8.81
CA ALA A 44 -26.45 12.75 -9.27
C ALA A 44 -27.50 13.10 -8.20
N ASN A 45 -27.65 14.40 -7.94
CA ASN A 45 -28.59 14.96 -6.97
C ASN A 45 -28.33 14.55 -5.50
N GLN A 46 -27.13 14.07 -5.18
CA GLN A 46 -26.73 13.77 -3.80
C GLN A 46 -25.76 14.82 -3.28
N ASP A 47 -25.80 15.06 -1.97
CA ASP A 47 -24.83 15.92 -1.30
C ASP A 47 -23.51 15.17 -1.08
N ILE A 48 -22.44 15.67 -1.71
CA ILE A 48 -21.09 15.10 -1.61
C ILE A 48 -20.16 15.91 -0.70
N ALA A 49 -20.67 16.83 0.12
CA ALA A 49 -19.85 17.71 0.97
C ALA A 49 -18.84 16.94 1.85
N LYS A 50 -19.24 15.79 2.40
CA LYS A 50 -18.33 14.90 3.16
C LYS A 50 -17.22 14.32 2.29
N LEU A 51 -17.53 13.90 1.07
CA LEU A 51 -16.56 13.36 0.12
C LEU A 51 -15.57 14.43 -0.38
N CYS A 52 -15.98 15.70 -0.41
CA CYS A 52 -15.11 16.82 -0.79
C CYS A 52 -14.00 17.12 0.23
N LYS A 53 -14.16 16.70 1.49
CA LYS A 53 -13.16 16.94 2.53
C LYS A 53 -11.93 16.04 2.33
N ALA A 54 -10.77 16.66 2.17
CA ALA A 54 -9.50 15.96 2.00
C ALA A 54 -9.23 14.99 3.15
N TYR A 55 -8.68 13.81 2.82
CA TYR A 55 -8.34 12.75 3.76
C TYR A 55 -9.51 12.23 4.61
N THR A 56 -10.77 12.47 4.19
CA THR A 56 -11.94 11.81 4.80
C THR A 56 -11.94 10.30 4.55
N LEU A 57 -11.28 9.83 3.50
CA LEU A 57 -11.16 8.42 3.16
C LEU A 57 -9.70 7.96 3.35
N ASP A 58 -9.51 6.92 4.15
CA ASP A 58 -8.23 6.22 4.31
C ASP A 58 -8.22 4.91 3.48
N SER A 59 -7.11 4.17 3.51
CA SER A 59 -7.00 2.90 2.77
C SER A 59 -7.97 1.80 3.25
N SER A 60 -8.53 1.91 4.47
CA SER A 60 -9.45 0.88 5.00
C SER A 60 -10.75 0.83 4.23
N ILE A 61 -11.23 1.95 3.66
CA ILE A 61 -12.44 1.93 2.85
C ILE A 61 -12.24 1.10 1.58
N LEU A 62 -11.06 1.18 0.95
CA LEU A 62 -10.77 0.37 -0.24
C LEU A 62 -10.70 -1.12 0.12
N SER A 63 -10.03 -1.47 1.23
CA SER A 63 -10.03 -2.86 1.72
C SER A 63 -11.45 -3.39 1.92
N ALA A 64 -12.30 -2.62 2.63
CA ALA A 64 -13.68 -3.02 2.90
C ALA A 64 -14.53 -3.17 1.63
N ILE A 65 -14.31 -2.30 0.63
CA ILE A 65 -14.97 -2.40 -0.68
C ILE A 65 -14.54 -3.67 -1.40
N GLU A 66 -13.25 -4.01 -1.39
CA GLU A 66 -12.69 -5.20 -2.05
C GLU A 66 -13.05 -6.52 -1.33
N GLU A 67 -13.34 -6.46 -0.03
CA GLU A 67 -13.78 -7.59 0.78
C GLU A 67 -15.30 -7.78 0.81
N ASP A 68 -16.07 -6.92 0.13
CA ASP A 68 -17.51 -7.10 -0.01
C ASP A 68 -17.80 -8.41 -0.77
N PRO A 69 -18.44 -9.40 -0.13
CA PRO A 69 -18.66 -10.71 -0.74
C PRO A 69 -19.95 -10.79 -1.56
N PHE A 70 -20.79 -9.75 -1.51
CA PHE A 70 -22.11 -9.78 -2.14
C PHE A 70 -22.05 -9.24 -3.57
N GLU A 71 -22.75 -9.90 -4.50
CA GLU A 71 -22.80 -9.47 -5.91
C GLU A 71 -23.45 -8.09 -6.09
N ASP A 72 -24.38 -7.74 -5.19
CA ASP A 72 -25.06 -6.46 -5.17
C ASP A 72 -24.26 -5.33 -4.50
N LEU A 73 -23.09 -5.66 -3.91
CA LEU A 73 -22.23 -4.75 -3.17
C LEU A 73 -22.97 -4.02 -2.03
N SER A 74 -23.87 -4.74 -1.35
CA SER A 74 -24.69 -4.19 -0.26
C SER A 74 -23.87 -3.67 0.93
N LYS A 75 -22.73 -4.28 1.29
CA LYS A 75 -21.84 -3.73 2.34
C LYS A 75 -21.21 -2.43 1.88
N THR A 76 -20.80 -2.34 0.63
CA THR A 76 -20.26 -1.12 0.02
C THR A 76 -21.30 0.00 0.01
N ALA A 77 -22.55 -0.32 -0.37
CA ALA A 77 -23.66 0.64 -0.31
C ALA A 77 -23.90 1.15 1.11
N TYR A 78 -23.92 0.25 2.10
CA TYR A 78 -24.05 0.61 3.52
C TYR A 78 -22.88 1.48 4.02
N LEU A 79 -21.65 1.15 3.60
CA LEU A 79 -20.45 1.90 3.95
C LEU A 79 -20.48 3.34 3.44
N PHE A 80 -20.91 3.54 2.19
CA PHE A 80 -21.11 4.87 1.61
C PHE A 80 -22.24 5.62 2.31
N LYS A 81 -23.34 4.93 2.64
CA LYS A 81 -24.47 5.56 3.33
C LYS A 81 -24.09 6.04 4.73
N THR A 82 -23.38 5.22 5.49
CA THR A 82 -23.02 5.53 6.88
C THR A 82 -21.89 6.55 6.98
N LYS A 83 -20.81 6.41 6.21
CA LYS A 83 -19.67 7.33 6.27
C LYS A 83 -19.93 8.64 5.54
N LEU A 84 -20.55 8.59 4.36
CA LEU A 84 -20.64 9.72 3.43
C LEU A 84 -22.05 10.26 3.24
N GLN A 85 -23.09 9.57 3.73
CA GLN A 85 -24.51 9.88 3.45
C GLN A 85 -24.89 9.79 1.96
N ILE A 86 -24.07 9.10 1.17
CA ILE A 86 -24.28 8.86 -0.25
C ILE A 86 -24.92 7.47 -0.42
N SER A 87 -25.88 7.36 -1.32
CA SER A 87 -26.56 6.14 -1.76
C SER A 87 -26.19 5.87 -3.23
N PRO A 88 -25.08 5.18 -3.51
CA PRO A 88 -24.70 4.83 -4.88
C PRO A 88 -25.73 3.90 -5.54
N SER A 89 -25.96 4.09 -6.84
CA SER A 89 -26.71 3.17 -7.68
C SER A 89 -25.90 1.90 -8.00
N PRO A 90 -26.54 0.80 -8.46
CA PRO A 90 -25.81 -0.44 -8.77
C PRO A 90 -24.65 -0.29 -9.77
N PRO A 91 -24.76 0.49 -10.87
CA PRO A 91 -23.62 0.75 -11.74
C PRO A 91 -22.49 1.52 -11.04
N GLU A 92 -22.81 2.47 -10.17
CA GLU A 92 -21.82 3.23 -9.40
C GLU A 92 -21.10 2.36 -8.38
N LEU A 93 -21.79 1.41 -7.73
CA LEU A 93 -21.16 0.44 -6.83
C LEU A 93 -20.11 -0.40 -7.57
N LYS A 94 -20.44 -0.89 -8.78
CA LYS A 94 -19.49 -1.63 -9.62
C LYS A 94 -18.28 -0.76 -10.01
N LEU A 95 -18.52 0.51 -10.34
CA LEU A 95 -17.44 1.48 -10.62
C LEU A 95 -16.55 1.67 -9.38
N ILE A 96 -17.15 1.89 -8.22
CA ILE A 96 -16.47 2.07 -6.93
C ILE A 96 -15.58 0.85 -6.63
N ARG A 97 -16.12 -0.36 -6.76
CA ARG A 97 -15.38 -1.61 -6.56
C ARG A 97 -14.20 -1.71 -7.51
N ARG A 98 -14.45 -1.45 -8.80
CA ARG A 98 -13.39 -1.53 -9.82
C ARG A 98 -12.29 -0.50 -9.58
N LEU A 99 -12.65 0.71 -9.15
CA LEU A 99 -11.69 1.76 -8.83
C LEU A 99 -10.81 1.39 -7.65
N ALA A 100 -11.37 0.78 -6.59
CA ALA A 100 -10.60 0.30 -5.45
C ALA A 100 -9.56 -0.75 -5.88
N GLU A 101 -9.98 -1.76 -6.65
CA GLU A 101 -9.11 -2.82 -7.19
C GLU A 101 -7.96 -2.26 -8.03
N LEU A 102 -8.25 -1.27 -8.89
CA LEU A 102 -7.25 -0.62 -9.74
C LEU A 102 -6.21 0.13 -8.90
N ILE A 103 -6.63 0.85 -7.87
CA ILE A 103 -5.73 1.59 -6.99
C ILE A 103 -4.85 0.63 -6.18
N GLY A 104 -5.44 -0.41 -5.59
CA GLY A 104 -4.73 -1.43 -4.84
C GLY A 104 -3.73 -2.19 -5.71
N THR A 105 -4.13 -2.59 -6.91
CA THR A 105 -3.26 -3.25 -7.90
C THR A 105 -2.10 -2.36 -8.32
N ARG A 106 -2.37 -1.09 -8.64
CA ARG A 106 -1.32 -0.12 -9.00
C ARG A 106 -0.31 0.03 -7.87
N ALA A 107 -0.77 0.18 -6.62
CA ALA A 107 0.10 0.33 -5.47
C ALA A 107 1.01 -0.89 -5.27
N ALA A 108 0.44 -2.10 -5.28
CA ALA A 108 1.20 -3.35 -5.14
C ALA A 108 2.26 -3.53 -6.25
N ARG A 109 1.89 -3.23 -7.50
CA ARG A 109 2.80 -3.34 -8.65
C ARG A 109 3.95 -2.34 -8.57
N LEU A 110 3.68 -1.09 -8.18
CA LEU A 110 4.72 -0.09 -7.98
C LEU A 110 5.65 -0.44 -6.81
N SER A 111 5.11 -0.97 -5.71
CA SER A 111 5.92 -1.49 -4.59
C SER A 111 6.86 -2.61 -5.03
N ALA A 112 6.38 -3.53 -5.87
CA ALA A 112 7.19 -4.62 -6.43
C ALA A 112 8.39 -4.12 -7.27
N CYS A 113 8.27 -2.97 -7.96
CA CYS A 113 9.40 -2.37 -8.67
C CYS A 113 10.58 -2.06 -7.75
N GLY A 114 10.32 -1.57 -6.53
CA GLY A 114 11.37 -1.28 -5.54
C GLY A 114 12.11 -2.54 -5.11
N ILE A 115 11.36 -3.62 -4.83
CA ILE A 115 11.92 -4.93 -4.51
C ILE A 115 12.77 -5.46 -5.66
N ALA A 116 12.20 -5.51 -6.87
CA ALA A 116 12.89 -6.01 -8.05
C ALA A 116 14.17 -5.21 -8.35
N ALA A 117 14.14 -3.89 -8.19
CA ALA A 117 15.31 -3.04 -8.38
C ALA A 117 16.45 -3.39 -7.41
N ILE A 118 16.15 -3.61 -6.14
CA ILE A 118 17.14 -4.02 -5.13
C ILE A 118 17.71 -5.39 -5.48
N CYS A 119 16.85 -6.36 -5.80
CA CYS A 119 17.28 -7.72 -6.14
C CYS A 119 18.16 -7.74 -7.39
N LYS A 120 17.80 -6.99 -8.44
CA LYS A 120 18.65 -6.81 -9.64
C LYS A 120 19.98 -6.16 -9.27
N LYS A 121 19.97 -5.06 -8.51
CA LYS A 121 21.19 -4.32 -8.11
C LYS A 121 22.15 -5.18 -7.27
N LYS A 122 21.62 -6.08 -6.44
CA LYS A 122 22.41 -6.96 -5.56
C LYS A 122 22.72 -8.32 -6.15
N GLY A 123 22.14 -8.66 -7.31
CA GLY A 123 22.27 -9.99 -7.93
C GLY A 123 21.53 -11.09 -7.17
N TYR A 124 20.50 -10.75 -6.38
CA TYR A 124 19.69 -11.74 -5.66
C TYR A 124 18.76 -12.45 -6.64
N LYS A 125 19.03 -13.74 -6.85
CA LYS A 125 18.17 -14.64 -7.64
C LYS A 125 17.05 -15.24 -6.82
N THR A 126 17.31 -15.47 -5.52
CA THR A 126 16.36 -16.01 -4.56
C THR A 126 16.50 -15.28 -3.22
N CYS A 127 15.41 -14.79 -2.64
CA CYS A 127 15.44 -14.21 -1.29
C CYS A 127 14.05 -14.06 -0.68
N HIS A 128 13.99 -14.00 0.65
CA HIS A 128 12.79 -13.51 1.35
C HIS A 128 12.90 -12.02 1.58
N VAL A 129 11.84 -11.29 1.27
CA VAL A 129 11.69 -9.87 1.56
C VAL A 129 10.84 -9.76 2.80
N GLY A 130 11.46 -9.45 3.94
CA GLY A 130 10.75 -9.10 5.15
C GLY A 130 10.07 -7.75 4.98
N ALA A 131 8.76 -7.71 5.07
CA ALA A 131 7.98 -6.50 4.91
C ALA A 131 6.96 -6.35 6.03
N ASP A 132 6.86 -5.13 6.54
CA ASP A 132 5.90 -4.71 7.56
C ASP A 132 5.04 -3.57 7.02
N GLY A 133 3.85 -3.40 7.60
CA GLY A 133 2.94 -2.30 7.30
C GLY A 133 1.50 -2.76 7.14
N SER A 134 0.58 -1.86 7.47
CA SER A 134 -0.87 -2.11 7.42
C SER A 134 -1.35 -2.47 6.01
N VAL A 135 -0.79 -1.86 4.96
CA VAL A 135 -1.17 -2.18 3.58
C VAL A 135 -0.79 -3.62 3.24
N LEU A 136 0.43 -4.06 3.55
CA LEU A 136 0.86 -5.42 3.26
C LEU A 136 0.05 -6.47 4.04
N SER A 137 -0.25 -6.19 5.31
CA SER A 137 -0.89 -7.13 6.23
C SER A 137 -2.40 -7.17 6.14
N LYS A 138 -3.05 -6.04 5.84
CA LYS A 138 -4.52 -5.87 5.93
C LYS A 138 -5.20 -5.52 4.61
N TYR A 139 -4.45 -5.15 3.56
CA TYR A 139 -5.07 -4.82 2.28
C TYR A 139 -5.27 -6.11 1.46
N PRO A 140 -6.49 -6.40 0.99
CA PRO A 140 -6.81 -7.65 0.33
C PRO A 140 -5.96 -7.84 -0.93
N GLN A 141 -5.47 -9.08 -1.12
CA GLN A 141 -4.69 -9.50 -2.29
C GLN A 141 -3.40 -8.70 -2.56
N PHE A 142 -2.96 -7.82 -1.65
CA PHE A 142 -1.82 -6.94 -1.92
C PHE A 142 -0.53 -7.74 -2.15
N LYS A 143 -0.32 -8.79 -1.34
CA LYS A 143 0.82 -9.72 -1.48
C LYS A 143 0.76 -10.48 -2.81
N ASP A 144 -0.41 -11.00 -3.18
CA ASP A 144 -0.59 -11.76 -4.41
C ASP A 144 -0.36 -10.89 -5.65
N ARG A 145 -0.89 -9.67 -5.65
CA ARG A 145 -0.66 -8.66 -6.70
C ARG A 145 0.82 -8.30 -6.81
N GLY A 146 1.51 -8.16 -5.67
CA GLY A 146 2.96 -7.96 -5.62
C GLY A 146 3.74 -9.14 -6.20
N ALA A 147 3.37 -10.38 -5.87
CA ALA A 147 4.02 -11.59 -6.39
C ALA A 147 3.82 -11.72 -7.92
N VAL A 148 2.62 -11.44 -8.42
CA VAL A 148 2.35 -11.37 -9.88
C VAL A 148 3.25 -10.33 -10.54
N ALA A 149 3.33 -9.13 -9.95
CA ALA A 149 4.17 -8.06 -10.49
C ALA A 149 5.66 -8.45 -10.53
N LEU A 150 6.17 -9.10 -9.48
CA LEU A 150 7.56 -9.58 -9.44
C LEU A 150 7.83 -10.61 -10.54
N ARG A 151 6.93 -11.58 -10.74
CA ARG A 151 7.03 -12.57 -11.82
C ARG A 151 7.14 -11.92 -13.19
N GLU A 152 6.33 -10.90 -13.45
CA GLU A 152 6.36 -10.15 -14.72
C GLU A 152 7.65 -9.34 -14.88
N ILE A 153 8.10 -8.62 -13.84
CA ILE A 153 9.30 -7.76 -13.89
C ILE A 153 10.60 -8.58 -14.04
N LEU A 154 10.61 -9.80 -13.49
CA LEU A 154 11.79 -10.66 -13.41
C LEU A 154 11.74 -11.85 -14.39
N GLY A 155 10.65 -12.01 -15.14
CA GLY A 155 10.55 -12.93 -16.27
C GLY A 155 10.46 -14.40 -15.86
N TRP A 156 9.79 -14.73 -14.75
CA TRP A 156 9.71 -16.10 -14.23
C TRP A 156 8.60 -16.96 -14.87
N GLY A 157 7.79 -16.38 -15.75
CA GLY A 157 6.65 -17.08 -16.36
C GLY A 157 5.50 -17.33 -15.38
N GLU A 158 4.59 -18.22 -15.76
CA GLU A 158 3.45 -18.60 -14.92
C GLU A 158 3.87 -19.54 -13.79
N LYS A 159 3.33 -19.27 -12.60
CA LYS A 159 3.58 -20.08 -11.41
C LYS A 159 2.88 -21.42 -11.54
N LYS A 160 3.64 -22.53 -11.47
CA LYS A 160 3.04 -23.86 -11.40
C LYS A 160 2.43 -24.11 -10.02
N ARG A 161 1.40 -24.95 -9.96
CA ARG A 161 0.72 -25.29 -8.70
C ARG A 161 1.72 -25.90 -7.71
N GLY A 162 1.83 -25.30 -6.53
CA GLY A 162 2.72 -25.76 -5.45
C GLY A 162 4.16 -25.24 -5.54
N GLU A 163 4.51 -24.50 -6.58
CA GLU A 163 5.83 -23.86 -6.69
C GLU A 163 5.86 -22.58 -5.84
N ARG A 164 7.06 -22.22 -5.34
CA ARG A 164 7.29 -20.94 -4.66
C ARG A 164 7.96 -19.97 -5.61
N ASP A 165 7.63 -18.69 -5.49
CA ASP A 165 8.30 -17.67 -6.27
C ASP A 165 9.75 -17.55 -5.77
N PRO A 166 10.76 -17.35 -6.65
CA PRO A 166 12.15 -17.18 -6.22
C PRO A 166 12.34 -16.05 -5.18
N ILE A 167 11.52 -15.00 -5.26
CA ILE A 167 11.50 -13.91 -4.29
C ILE A 167 10.11 -13.83 -3.66
N GLU A 168 10.05 -14.03 -2.34
CA GLU A 168 8.80 -14.07 -1.59
C GLU A 168 8.72 -12.89 -0.63
N ILE A 169 7.59 -12.18 -0.65
CA ILE A 169 7.29 -11.11 0.31
C ILE A 169 6.64 -11.74 1.54
N LEU A 170 7.36 -11.73 2.65
CA LEU A 170 6.91 -12.30 3.91
C LEU A 170 6.62 -11.18 4.90
N ALA A 171 5.65 -11.41 5.78
CA ALA A 171 5.47 -10.52 6.92
C ALA A 171 6.71 -10.64 7.80
N SER A 172 7.35 -9.52 8.12
CA SER A 172 8.43 -9.50 9.12
C SER A 172 7.85 -9.51 10.53
N GLU A 173 8.64 -9.98 11.49
CA GLU A 173 8.40 -9.74 12.91
C GLU A 173 8.51 -8.24 13.23
N ASP A 174 8.12 -7.83 14.44
CA ASP A 174 8.21 -6.43 14.91
C ASP A 174 9.65 -5.92 14.83
N GLY A 175 9.97 -5.29 13.70
CA GLY A 175 11.29 -4.77 13.39
C GLY A 175 11.65 -3.54 14.21
N SER A 176 10.66 -2.86 14.79
CA SER A 176 10.87 -1.65 15.59
C SER A 176 11.38 -1.95 17.00
N GLY A 177 10.86 -3.01 17.62
CA GLY A 177 11.33 -3.48 18.94
C GLY A 177 12.49 -4.47 18.84
N VAL A 178 12.22 -5.65 18.27
CA VAL A 178 13.18 -6.77 18.23
C VAL A 178 14.42 -6.41 17.40
N GLY A 179 14.20 -5.76 16.25
CA GLY A 179 15.28 -5.32 15.36
C GLY A 179 16.24 -4.33 16.04
N ALA A 180 15.71 -3.34 16.77
CA ALA A 180 16.52 -2.36 17.48
C ALA A 180 17.37 -3.03 18.60
N ALA A 181 16.76 -3.93 19.37
CA ALA A 181 17.47 -4.66 20.42
C ALA A 181 18.60 -5.55 19.86
N LEU A 182 18.35 -6.23 18.73
CA LEU A 182 19.36 -7.08 18.08
C LEU A 182 20.54 -6.24 17.55
N ILE A 183 20.26 -5.09 16.92
CA ILE A 183 21.31 -4.17 16.45
C ILE A 183 22.14 -3.67 17.64
N ALA A 184 21.51 -3.29 18.75
CA ALA A 184 22.21 -2.88 19.95
C ALA A 184 23.12 -4.01 20.50
N ALA A 185 22.61 -5.24 20.59
CA ALA A 185 23.38 -6.39 21.05
C ALA A 185 24.60 -6.70 20.14
N LEU A 186 24.41 -6.69 18.81
CA LEU A 186 25.48 -6.87 17.84
C LEU A 186 26.53 -5.76 17.92
N THR A 187 26.09 -4.52 18.18
CA THR A 187 26.96 -3.36 18.34
C THR A 187 27.82 -3.50 19.60
N LEU A 188 27.21 -3.83 20.74
CA LEU A 188 27.92 -4.07 22.00
C LEU A 188 28.95 -5.20 21.87
N LYS A 189 28.63 -6.27 21.13
CA LYS A 189 29.59 -7.35 20.86
C LYS A 189 30.78 -6.86 20.05
N ARG A 190 30.56 -6.13 18.95
CA ARG A 190 31.64 -5.58 18.10
C ARG A 190 32.55 -4.64 18.87
N VAL A 191 31.97 -3.79 19.71
CA VAL A 191 32.68 -2.86 20.58
C VAL A 191 33.60 -3.62 21.54
N LYS A 192 33.10 -4.68 22.20
CA LYS A 192 33.92 -5.55 23.06
C LYS A 192 35.07 -6.24 22.33
N GLU A 193 34.89 -6.53 21.04
CA GLU A 193 35.92 -7.10 20.16
C GLU A 193 36.90 -6.02 19.62
N GLY A 194 36.79 -4.77 20.07
CA GLY A 194 37.66 -3.64 19.69
C GLY A 194 37.27 -2.98 18.36
N ASN A 195 36.17 -3.37 17.74
CA ASN A 195 35.70 -2.79 16.49
C ASN A 195 34.72 -1.63 16.73
N MET A 196 35.27 -0.42 16.76
CA MET A 196 34.54 0.83 17.05
C MET A 196 34.00 1.55 15.80
N ALA A 197 34.03 0.91 14.62
CA ALA A 197 33.63 1.56 13.37
C ALA A 197 32.17 2.05 13.44
N GLY A 198 31.98 3.37 13.29
CA GLY A 198 30.67 4.02 13.29
C GLY A 198 30.09 4.38 14.66
N ILE A 199 30.81 4.15 15.77
CA ILE A 199 30.39 4.62 17.10
C ILE A 199 30.70 6.11 17.23
N GLN A 200 29.67 6.92 17.53
CA GLN A 200 29.81 8.37 17.65
C GLN A 200 30.57 8.81 18.92
N HIS A 201 30.47 8.02 20.00
CA HIS A 201 31.11 8.27 21.30
C HIS A 201 31.88 7.03 21.81
N PRO A 202 33.06 6.73 21.24
CA PRO A 202 33.85 5.57 21.64
C PRO A 202 34.26 5.55 23.12
N GLU A 203 34.42 6.74 23.71
CA GLU A 203 34.77 6.98 25.11
C GLU A 203 33.77 6.44 26.12
N CYS A 204 32.52 6.20 25.71
CA CYS A 204 31.50 5.63 26.59
C CYS A 204 31.62 4.10 26.76
N TYR A 205 32.57 3.47 26.05
CA TYR A 205 32.71 2.01 25.98
C TYR A 205 34.12 1.49 26.33
N SER A 206 35.02 2.38 26.73
CA SER A 206 36.37 2.09 27.22
C SER A 206 36.40 1.77 28.72
#